data_AF-A0A973SMD5-F1
#
_entry.id   AF-A0A973SMD5-F1
#
_cell.length_a   1.000
_cell.length_b   1.000
_cell.length_c   1.000
_cell.angle_alpha   90.00
_cell.angle_beta   90.00
_cell.angle_gamma   90.00
#
_symmetry.space_group_name_H-M   'P 1'
#
loop_
_entity.id
_entity.type
_entity.pdbx_description
1 polymer ?
#
loop_
_entity_poly.entity_id
_entity_poly.type
_entity_poly.pdbx_seq_one_letter_code
_entity_poly.pdbx_strand_id
1 'polypeptide(L)'
;LMTKLLLPGMLARGWGRLVFVSSDGARAGSGGEGAYAATKAGLFGLAKTLAREAARGGVTSNVVCPGPTDTPMLRRVSEAEPGLVDKIAKGIPLRRLGTPADVSGLVAYLCTDRAAYITGQTLSVSGGVTMQ
;
A
#
# COMPACT_ATOMS: atom_id res chain seq x y z
N LEU A 1 16.29 3.91 2.29
CA LEU A 1 17.55 3.23 1.90
C LEU A 1 17.43 2.51 0.55
N MET A 2 16.52 1.55 0.38
CA MET A 2 16.40 0.78 -0.88
C MET A 2 16.21 1.64 -2.13
N THR A 3 15.31 2.63 -2.10
CA THR A 3 15.09 3.53 -3.24
C THR A 3 16.37 4.26 -3.67
N LYS A 4 17.15 4.76 -2.71
CA LYS A 4 18.41 5.47 -3.00
C LYS A 4 19.40 4.59 -3.76
N LEU A 5 19.43 3.29 -3.46
CA LEU A 5 20.34 2.33 -4.10
C LEU A 5 19.85 1.87 -5.47
N LEU A 6 18.54 1.70 -5.64
CA LEU A 6 17.96 1.10 -6.86
C LEU A 6 17.61 2.14 -7.94
N LEU A 7 17.26 3.36 -7.54
CA LEU A 7 16.77 4.40 -8.46
C LEU A 7 17.78 4.76 -9.56
N PRO A 8 19.09 4.96 -9.31
CA PRO A 8 20.04 5.28 -10.38
C PRO A 8 20.06 4.24 -11.51
N GLY A 9 19.99 2.95 -11.15
CA GLY A 9 19.95 1.87 -12.14
C GLY A 9 18.63 1.84 -12.94
N MET A 10 17.50 2.15 -12.31
CA MET A 10 16.22 2.27 -13.01
C MET A 10 16.24 3.42 -14.03
N LEU A 11 16.76 4.59 -13.62
CA LEU A 11 16.88 5.76 -14.48
C LEU A 11 17.82 5.51 -15.66
N ALA A 12 18.98 4.88 -15.42
CA ALA A 12 19.95 4.56 -16.46
C ALA A 12 19.38 3.63 -17.55
N ARG A 13 18.42 2.76 -17.20
CA ARG A 13 17.74 1.86 -18.15
C ARG A 13 16.46 2.46 -18.75
N GLY A 14 16.03 3.64 -18.31
CA GLY A 14 14.79 4.25 -18.78
C GLY A 14 13.51 3.52 -18.33
N TRP A 15 13.60 2.65 -17.33
CA TRP A 15 12.45 1.86 -16.85
C TRP A 15 12.60 1.50 -15.37
N GLY A 16 11.53 1.73 -14.62
CA GLY A 16 11.41 1.29 -13.23
C GLY A 16 9.99 1.42 -12.69
N ARG A 17 9.68 0.62 -11.68
CA ARG A 17 8.39 0.61 -10.98
C ARG A 17 8.66 0.55 -9.48
N LEU A 18 8.39 1.64 -8.77
CA LEU A 18 8.46 1.71 -7.32
C LEU A 18 7.05 1.55 -6.75
N VAL A 19 6.84 0.47 -5.99
CA VAL A 19 5.56 0.21 -5.32
C VAL A 19 5.83 0.09 -3.82
N PHE A 20 5.32 1.04 -3.05
CA PHE A 20 5.42 1.04 -1.60
C PHE A 20 4.17 0.43 -0.99
N VAL A 21 4.32 -0.49 -0.03
CA VAL A 21 3.19 -1.03 0.74
C VAL A 21 3.07 -0.25 2.05
N SER A 22 2.02 0.57 2.13
CA SER A 22 1.72 1.37 3.31
C SER A 22 0.62 0.68 4.15
N SER A 23 -0.43 1.40 4.52
CA SER A 23 -1.56 0.93 5.32
C SER A 23 -2.76 1.83 5.08
N ASP A 24 -3.96 1.25 5.03
CA ASP A 24 -5.20 2.03 5.01
C ASP A 24 -5.41 2.76 6.35
N GLY A 25 -4.88 2.23 7.46
CA GLY A 25 -4.88 2.93 8.76
C GLY A 25 -4.08 4.23 8.76
N ALA A 26 -3.18 4.45 7.79
CA ALA A 26 -2.50 5.73 7.61
C ALA A 26 -3.32 6.74 6.78
N ARG A 27 -4.39 6.27 6.11
CA ARG A 27 -5.34 7.11 5.37
C ARG A 27 -6.56 7.46 6.22
N ALA A 28 -7.18 6.46 6.82
CA ALA A 28 -8.38 6.63 7.65
C ALA A 28 -8.06 7.07 9.09
N GLY A 29 -6.83 6.83 9.56
CA GLY A 29 -6.49 6.92 10.98
C GLY A 29 -6.91 5.66 11.73
N SER A 30 -6.19 5.35 12.82
CA SER A 30 -6.48 4.22 13.70
C SER A 30 -6.11 4.60 15.14
N GLY A 31 -7.06 4.45 16.06
CA GLY A 31 -6.87 4.83 17.46
C GLY A 31 -5.74 4.03 18.11
N GLY A 32 -4.86 4.70 18.85
CA GLY A 32 -3.71 4.04 19.52
C GLY A 32 -2.50 3.76 18.62
N GLU A 33 -2.58 4.02 17.32
CA GLU A 33 -1.53 3.67 16.34
C GLU A 33 -0.81 4.89 15.75
N GLY A 34 -0.75 6.03 16.46
CA GLY A 34 -0.27 7.31 15.92
C GLY A 34 1.13 7.25 15.27
N ALA A 35 2.11 6.63 15.94
CA ALA A 35 3.47 6.48 15.40
C ALA A 35 3.52 5.58 14.15
N TYR A 36 2.69 4.53 14.12
CA TYR A 36 2.55 3.65 12.97
C TYR A 36 1.92 4.38 11.79
N ALA A 37 0.80 5.07 12.03
CA ALA A 37 0.10 5.86 11.02
C ALA A 37 1.00 6.96 10.44
N ALA A 38 1.73 7.71 11.28
CA ALA A 38 2.67 8.73 10.84
C ALA A 38 3.78 8.15 9.94
N THR A 39 4.40 7.05 10.36
CA THR A 39 5.47 6.38 9.59
C THR A 39 4.96 5.90 8.23
N LYS A 40 3.78 5.29 8.21
CA LYS A 40 3.15 4.77 7.00
C LYS A 40 2.68 5.89 6.06
N ALA A 41 2.18 7.00 6.60
CA ALA A 41 1.81 8.20 5.85
C ALA A 41 3.03 8.91 5.23
N GLY A 42 4.21 8.80 5.86
CA GLY A 42 5.47 9.31 5.29
C GLY A 42 5.78 8.75 3.90
N LEU A 43 5.35 7.52 3.61
CA LEU A 43 5.49 6.92 2.28
C LEU A 43 4.69 7.67 1.20
N PHE A 44 3.60 8.34 1.56
CA PHE A 44 2.75 9.08 0.62
C PHE A 44 3.51 10.29 0.05
N GLY A 45 4.21 11.03 0.92
CA GLY A 45 5.05 12.15 0.50
C GLY A 45 6.23 11.67 -0.34
N LEU A 46 6.95 10.65 0.16
CA LEU A 46 8.10 10.08 -0.54
C LEU A 46 7.75 9.60 -1.96
N ALA A 47 6.66 8.85 -2.11
CA ALA A 47 6.26 8.32 -3.41
C ALA A 47 5.90 9.43 -4.41
N LYS A 48 5.23 10.51 -3.96
CA LYS A 48 4.89 11.67 -4.80
C LYS A 48 6.14 12.45 -5.22
N THR A 49 7.09 12.65 -4.32
CA THR A 49 8.37 13.30 -4.64
C THR A 49 9.11 12.50 -5.71
N LEU A 50 9.29 11.20 -5.50
CA LEU A 50 9.96 10.31 -6.46
C LEU A 50 9.24 10.25 -7.81
N ALA A 51 7.91 10.26 -7.81
CA ALA A 51 7.12 10.30 -9.04
C ALA A 51 7.44 11.55 -9.87
N ARG A 52 7.59 12.72 -9.23
CA ARG A 52 7.94 13.98 -9.93
C ARG A 52 9.39 13.98 -10.44
N GLU A 53 10.31 13.48 -9.63
CA GLU A 53 11.75 13.49 -9.94
C GLU A 53 12.11 12.48 -11.03
N ALA A 54 11.49 11.29 -11.01
CA ALA A 54 11.93 10.15 -11.81
C ALA A 54 11.07 9.89 -13.07
N ALA A 55 9.90 10.56 -13.22
CA ALA A 55 8.97 10.32 -14.32
C ALA A 55 9.62 10.48 -15.71
N ARG A 56 10.47 11.49 -15.90
CA ARG A 56 11.17 11.72 -17.18
C ARG A 56 12.13 10.59 -17.56
N GLY A 57 12.59 9.82 -16.57
CA GLY A 57 13.43 8.63 -16.77
C GLY A 57 12.64 7.32 -16.90
N GLY A 58 11.32 7.37 -17.17
CA GLY A 58 10.49 6.18 -17.36
C GLY A 58 10.19 5.39 -16.08
N VAL A 59 10.40 6.00 -14.91
CA VAL A 59 10.15 5.39 -13.60
C VAL A 59 8.83 5.88 -13.01
N THR A 60 7.95 4.96 -12.62
CA THR A 60 6.74 5.28 -11.86
C THR A 60 6.91 4.98 -10.38
N SER A 61 6.17 5.69 -9.53
CA SER A 61 6.23 5.55 -8.08
C SER A 61 4.85 5.67 -7.46
N ASN A 62 4.35 4.59 -6.84
CA ASN A 62 3.00 4.52 -6.28
C ASN A 62 3.00 3.85 -4.91
N VAL A 63 1.93 4.07 -4.16
CA VAL A 63 1.68 3.45 -2.85
C VAL A 63 0.41 2.59 -2.92
N VAL A 64 0.48 1.38 -2.39
CA VAL A 64 -0.66 0.51 -2.16
C VAL A 64 -0.94 0.46 -0.65
N CYS A 65 -2.19 0.68 -0.26
CA CYS A 65 -2.66 0.71 1.12
C CYS A 65 -3.64 -0.44 1.36
N PRO A 66 -3.17 -1.58 1.90
CA PRO A 66 -4.04 -2.68 2.28
C PRO A 66 -4.94 -2.30 3.46
N GLY A 67 -6.21 -2.71 3.39
CA GLY A 67 -7.10 -2.76 4.56
C GLY A 67 -6.84 -4.01 5.43
N PRO A 68 -7.74 -4.32 6.37
CA PRO A 68 -7.60 -5.52 7.19
C PRO A 68 -7.50 -6.78 6.32
N THR A 69 -6.38 -7.47 6.45
CA THR A 69 -5.98 -8.59 5.59
C THR A 69 -5.62 -9.79 6.45
N ASP A 70 -6.11 -10.97 6.07
CA ASP A 70 -5.78 -12.23 6.70
C ASP A 70 -4.28 -12.53 6.52
N THR A 71 -3.52 -12.33 7.58
CA THR A 71 -2.06 -12.47 7.63
C THR A 71 -1.66 -13.17 8.93
N PRO A 72 -0.47 -13.79 9.01
CA PRO A 72 0.01 -14.38 10.26
C PRO A 72 0.00 -13.40 11.44
N MET A 73 0.23 -12.11 11.20
CA MET A 73 0.16 -11.08 12.24
C MET A 73 -1.27 -10.91 12.78
N LEU A 74 -2.26 -10.74 11.91
CA LEU A 74 -3.66 -10.58 12.33
C LEU A 74 -4.19 -11.84 13.02
N ARG A 75 -3.80 -13.03 12.54
CA ARG A 75 -4.18 -14.31 13.18
C ARG A 75 -3.67 -14.40 14.62
N ARG A 76 -2.40 -14.06 14.87
CA ARG A 76 -1.82 -14.03 16.23
C ARG A 76 -2.53 -13.04 17.15
N VAL A 77 -2.91 -11.87 16.65
CA VAL A 77 -3.69 -10.90 17.44
C VAL A 77 -5.09 -11.46 17.76
N SER A 78 -5.70 -12.14 16.79
CA SER A 78 -7.04 -12.72 16.94
C SER A 78 -7.07 -13.91 17.90
N GLU A 79 -5.96 -14.62 18.10
CA GLU A 79 -5.82 -15.66 19.12
C GLU A 79 -5.98 -15.09 20.54
N ALA A 80 -5.57 -13.84 20.77
CA ALA A 80 -5.71 -13.15 22.05
C ALA A 80 -7.08 -12.48 22.24
N GLU A 81 -7.84 -12.25 21.17
CA GLU A 81 -9.16 -11.59 21.21
C GLU A 81 -10.19 -12.38 20.37
N PRO A 82 -10.86 -13.38 20.98
CA PRO A 82 -11.90 -14.15 20.30
C PRO A 82 -13.01 -13.26 19.72
N GLY A 83 -13.38 -13.48 18.46
CA GLY A 83 -14.42 -12.71 17.77
C GLY A 83 -13.92 -11.41 17.11
N LEU A 84 -12.64 -11.05 17.27
CA LEU A 84 -12.04 -9.88 16.61
C LEU A 84 -12.18 -9.95 15.08
N VAL A 85 -11.93 -11.10 14.47
CA VAL A 85 -12.03 -11.30 13.01
C VAL A 85 -13.44 -11.00 12.51
N ASP A 86 -14.46 -11.54 13.17
CA ASP A 86 -15.86 -11.32 12.79
C ASP A 86 -16.28 -9.85 12.96
N LYS A 87 -15.80 -9.21 14.04
CA LYS A 87 -16.02 -7.79 14.28
C LYS A 87 -15.39 -6.92 13.19
N ILE A 88 -14.14 -7.20 12.82
CA ILE A 88 -13.46 -6.50 11.72
C ILE A 88 -14.18 -6.74 10.40
N ALA A 89 -14.52 -8.00 10.08
CA ALA A 89 -15.22 -8.35 8.84
C ALA A 89 -16.58 -7.64 8.73
N LYS A 90 -17.31 -7.49 9.84
CA LYS A 90 -18.54 -6.69 9.88
C LYS A 90 -18.30 -5.20 9.58
N GLY A 91 -17.14 -4.64 9.92
CA GLY A 91 -16.79 -3.26 9.59
C GLY A 91 -16.40 -3.04 8.12
N ILE A 92 -16.08 -4.09 7.37
CA ILE A 92 -15.67 -4.01 5.97
C ILE A 92 -16.93 -4.08 5.08
N PRO A 93 -17.12 -3.15 4.11
CA PRO A 93 -18.26 -3.21 3.20
C PRO A 93 -18.41 -4.53 2.42
N LEU A 94 -17.31 -5.13 1.98
CA LEU A 94 -17.30 -6.47 1.36
C LEU A 94 -17.51 -7.63 2.34
N ARG A 95 -17.72 -7.36 3.65
CA ARG A 95 -18.06 -8.34 4.71
C ARG A 95 -17.06 -9.49 4.90
N ARG A 96 -15.80 -9.29 4.51
CA ARG A 96 -14.71 -10.24 4.71
C ARG A 96 -13.40 -9.51 4.88
N LEU A 97 -12.43 -10.18 5.52
CA LEU A 97 -11.04 -9.76 5.42
C LEU A 97 -10.55 -9.85 3.98
N GLY A 98 -9.62 -8.96 3.62
CA GLY A 98 -8.78 -9.15 2.44
C GLY A 98 -7.87 -10.37 2.60
N THR A 99 -7.36 -10.87 1.50
CA THR A 99 -6.30 -11.89 1.45
C THR A 99 -5.04 -11.28 0.84
N PRO A 100 -3.85 -11.87 1.02
CA PRO A 100 -2.64 -11.42 0.32
C PRO A 100 -2.83 -11.38 -1.21
N ALA A 101 -3.64 -12.30 -1.75
CA ALA A 101 -3.97 -12.35 -3.17
C ALA A 101 -4.72 -11.09 -3.64
N ASP A 102 -5.68 -10.60 -2.86
CA ASP A 102 -6.45 -9.39 -3.17
C ASP A 102 -5.53 -8.16 -3.34
N VAL A 103 -4.45 -8.06 -2.55
CA VAL A 103 -3.48 -6.96 -2.61
C VAL A 103 -2.47 -7.15 -3.75
N SER A 104 -1.98 -8.39 -3.93
CA SER A 104 -0.92 -8.71 -4.87
C SER A 104 -1.28 -8.39 -6.33
N GLY A 105 -2.57 -8.48 -6.69
CA GLY A 105 -3.04 -8.18 -8.04
C GLY A 105 -2.77 -6.75 -8.47
N LEU A 106 -3.06 -5.77 -7.61
CA LEU A 106 -2.77 -4.36 -7.90
C LEU A 106 -1.25 -4.11 -7.94
N VAL A 107 -0.49 -4.68 -6.99
CA VAL A 107 0.98 -4.54 -6.97
C VAL A 107 1.58 -5.07 -8.27
N ALA A 108 1.18 -6.26 -8.71
CA ALA A 108 1.64 -6.86 -9.96
C ALA A 108 1.26 -6.00 -11.18
N TYR A 109 0.02 -5.50 -11.22
CA TYR A 109 -0.44 -4.63 -12.31
C TYR A 109 0.39 -3.34 -12.43
N LEU A 110 0.66 -2.68 -11.29
CA LEU A 110 1.50 -1.48 -11.24
C LEU A 110 2.94 -1.72 -11.72
N CYS A 111 3.41 -2.97 -11.67
CA CYS A 111 4.72 -3.36 -12.18
C CYS A 111 4.75 -3.65 -13.70
N THR A 112 3.62 -3.53 -14.40
CA THR A 112 3.54 -3.75 -15.86
C THR A 112 3.73 -2.47 -16.67
N ASP A 113 3.88 -2.61 -17.99
CA ASP A 113 3.86 -1.47 -18.92
C ASP A 113 2.46 -0.88 -19.11
N ARG A 114 1.40 -1.65 -18.84
CA ARG A 114 0.01 -1.15 -18.89
C ARG A 114 -0.26 -0.08 -17.83
N ALA A 115 0.53 -0.06 -16.76
CA ALA A 115 0.46 0.94 -15.71
C ALA A 115 1.43 2.12 -15.92
N ALA A 116 2.03 2.29 -17.10
CA ALA A 116 3.05 3.32 -17.35
C ALA A 116 2.57 4.76 -17.11
N TYR A 117 1.26 5.01 -17.16
CA TYR A 117 0.66 6.33 -16.88
C TYR A 117 0.14 6.50 -15.45
N ILE A 118 0.39 5.52 -14.57
CA ILE A 118 -0.01 5.56 -13.16
C ILE A 118 1.23 5.86 -12.33
N THR A 119 1.34 7.09 -11.81
CA THR A 119 2.44 7.50 -10.93
C THR A 119 1.94 8.52 -9.90
N GLY A 120 2.59 8.57 -8.74
CA GLY A 120 2.27 9.45 -7.61
C GLY A 120 0.99 9.07 -6.86
N GLN A 121 0.39 7.91 -7.16
CA GLN A 121 -0.89 7.51 -6.58
C GLN A 121 -0.73 6.85 -5.22
N THR A 122 -1.76 6.98 -4.38
CA THR A 122 -1.92 6.23 -3.14
C THR A 122 -3.26 5.51 -3.20
N LEU A 123 -3.22 4.20 -3.42
CA LEU A 123 -4.37 3.39 -3.79
C LEU A 123 -4.75 2.43 -2.66
N SER A 124 -6.00 2.48 -2.21
CA SER A 124 -6.51 1.56 -1.19
C SER A 124 -6.95 0.24 -1.80
N VAL A 125 -6.55 -0.87 -1.17
CA VAL A 125 -7.07 -2.22 -1.42
C VAL A 125 -7.64 -2.72 -0.10
N SER A 126 -8.84 -2.25 0.23
CA SER A 126 -9.38 -2.39 1.59
C SER A 126 -10.83 -2.88 1.66
N GLY A 127 -11.38 -3.38 0.56
CA GLY A 127 -12.76 -3.87 0.54
C GLY A 127 -13.80 -2.80 0.91
N GLY A 128 -13.46 -1.52 0.70
CA GLY A 128 -14.33 -0.37 0.94
C GLY A 128 -14.15 0.32 2.30
N VAL A 129 -13.19 -0.08 3.13
CA VAL A 129 -12.96 0.58 4.44
C VAL A 129 -12.60 2.06 4.28
N THR A 130 -11.74 2.36 3.30
CA THR A 130 -11.43 3.75 2.91
C THR A 130 -11.85 3.94 1.46
N MET A 131 -12.65 4.97 1.20
CA MET A 131 -13.17 5.32 -0.12
C MET A 131 -12.75 6.77 -0.44
N GLN A 132 -11.60 6.93 -1.10
CA GLN A 132 -11.06 8.23 -1.55
C GLN A 132 -10.16 8.05 -2.77
#